data_AF-A0A957NUE3-F1
#
_entry.id   AF-A0A957NUE3-F1
#
_cell.length_a   1.000
_cell.length_b   1.000
_cell.length_c   1.000
_cell.angle_alpha   90.00
_cell.angle_beta   90.00
_cell.angle_gamma   90.00
#
_symmetry.space_group_name_H-M   'P 1'
#
loop_
_entity.id
_entity.type
_entity.pdbx_description
1 polymer ?
#
loop_
_entity_poly.entity_id
_entity_poly.type
_entity_poly.pdbx_seq_one_letter_code
_entity_poly.pdbx_strand_id
1 'polypeptide(L)'
;MSDLDLLRQYEPVVRYTAGELFFPCAVDGYLSRCHLWMADAERQLTLLAKPGELSTASLANFRAVPQHHRLFLQFVEAPLTAIDYQRWLHQPDRSVLQNPNRLQRLGLATRVLDGLFDLSLLVRGRVPGGTTAAAEVQYRAMQAEDPRRVYYGRVVRDGGYIVLHYLF
;
A
#
# COMPACT_ATOMS: atom_id res chain seq x y z
N MET A 1 35.10 -1.83 -6.28
CA MET A 1 33.76 -1.24 -6.20
C MET A 1 32.87 -2.22 -5.46
N SER A 2 32.29 -1.81 -4.34
CA SER A 2 31.41 -2.66 -3.53
C SER A 2 29.99 -2.72 -4.11
N ASP A 3 29.17 -3.64 -3.63
CA ASP A 3 27.75 -3.75 -4.00
C ASP A 3 26.97 -2.48 -3.65
N LEU A 4 27.31 -1.86 -2.51
CA LEU A 4 26.74 -0.58 -2.10
C LEU A 4 27.14 0.55 -3.05
N ASP A 5 28.39 0.56 -3.52
CA ASP A 5 28.86 1.56 -4.48
C ASP A 5 28.11 1.44 -5.82
N LEU A 6 27.90 0.21 -6.30
CA LEU A 6 27.12 -0.06 -7.50
C LEU A 6 25.68 0.44 -7.37
N LEU A 7 25.01 0.13 -6.25
CA LEU A 7 23.64 0.55 -6.00
C LEU A 7 23.52 2.08 -5.92
N ARG A 8 24.48 2.74 -5.27
CA ARG A 8 24.51 4.21 -5.19
C ARG A 8 24.78 4.87 -6.55
N GLN A 9 25.64 4.26 -7.36
CA GLN A 9 25.99 4.80 -8.67
C GLN A 9 24.80 4.79 -9.65
N TYR A 10 23.94 3.78 -9.57
CA TYR A 10 22.81 3.58 -10.46
C TYR A 10 21.46 3.71 -9.74
N GLU A 11 21.41 4.54 -8.71
CA GLU A 11 20.21 4.79 -7.92
C GLU A 11 19.14 5.47 -8.78
N PRO A 12 17.92 4.90 -8.90
CA PRO A 12 16.89 5.48 -9.74
C PRO A 12 16.18 6.62 -9.03
N VAL A 13 15.75 7.63 -9.80
CA VAL A 13 14.93 8.73 -9.30
C VAL A 13 13.46 8.38 -9.50
N VAL A 14 12.74 8.11 -8.40
CA VAL A 14 11.30 7.83 -8.44
C VAL A 14 10.53 9.14 -8.34
N ARG A 15 9.53 9.32 -9.21
CA ARG A 15 8.63 10.48 -9.21
C ARG A 15 7.21 10.03 -8.93
N TYR A 16 6.58 10.67 -7.96
CA TYR A 16 5.22 10.37 -7.54
C TYR A 16 4.25 11.44 -8.05
N THR A 17 2.99 11.06 -8.18
CA THR A 17 1.93 12.01 -8.53
C THR A 17 1.59 12.87 -7.32
N ALA A 18 1.05 14.06 -7.57
CA ALA A 18 0.66 14.99 -6.51
C ALA A 18 -0.41 14.43 -5.56
N GLY A 19 -1.11 13.35 -5.92
CA GLY A 19 -2.12 12.69 -5.08
C GLY A 19 -1.68 11.36 -4.48
N GLU A 20 -0.39 11.03 -4.55
CA GLU A 20 0.13 9.80 -3.95
C GLU A 20 -0.01 9.85 -2.42
N LEU A 21 -0.53 8.77 -1.85
CA LEU A 21 -0.77 8.68 -0.39
C LEU A 21 0.38 7.94 0.31
N PHE A 22 1.08 7.08 -0.41
CA PHE A 22 2.10 6.20 0.17
C PHE A 22 3.44 6.44 -0.50
N PHE A 23 4.45 6.77 0.31
CA PHE A 23 5.84 6.89 -0.12
C PHE A 23 6.68 5.78 0.51
N PRO A 24 7.84 5.44 -0.08
CA PRO A 24 8.76 4.45 0.46
C PRO A 24 9.06 4.73 1.92
N CYS A 25 9.00 3.71 2.75
CA CYS A 25 9.15 3.79 4.19
C CYS A 25 9.87 2.55 4.73
N ALA A 26 10.41 2.64 5.94
CA ALA A 26 11.02 1.50 6.59
C ALA A 26 9.99 0.36 6.78
N VAL A 27 10.37 -0.86 6.41
CA VAL A 27 9.50 -2.04 6.49
C VAL A 27 9.15 -2.40 7.94
N ASP A 28 10.02 -2.07 8.89
CA ASP A 28 9.87 -2.42 10.30
C ASP A 28 8.61 -1.81 10.92
N GLY A 29 8.33 -0.53 10.62
CA GLY A 29 7.11 0.14 11.05
C GLY A 29 5.86 -0.53 10.48
N TYR A 30 5.90 -0.92 9.22
CA TYR A 30 4.80 -1.63 8.56
C TYR A 30 4.56 -3.00 9.19
N LEU A 31 5.61 -3.79 9.41
CA LEU A 31 5.51 -5.12 10.03
C LEU A 31 4.98 -5.04 11.45
N SER A 32 5.44 -4.06 12.24
CA SER A 32 4.99 -3.88 13.62
C SER A 32 3.47 -3.64 13.75
N ARG A 33 2.80 -3.22 12.67
CA ARG A 33 1.35 -2.95 12.63
C ARG A 33 0.54 -4.04 11.94
N CYS A 34 1.21 -4.99 11.30
CA CYS A 34 0.55 -6.06 10.59
C CYS A 34 0.10 -7.19 11.53
N HIS A 35 -1.02 -7.80 11.20
CA HIS A 35 -1.32 -9.17 11.60
C HIS A 35 -0.74 -10.13 10.56
N LEU A 36 -0.21 -11.27 11.00
CA LEU A 36 0.14 -12.36 10.11
C LEU A 36 -0.93 -13.44 10.20
N TRP A 37 -1.54 -13.75 9.06
CA TRP A 37 -2.58 -14.77 8.94
C TRP A 37 -2.13 -15.91 8.05
N MET A 38 -2.61 -17.11 8.36
CA MET A 38 -2.58 -18.26 7.48
C MET A 38 -4.01 -18.60 7.06
N ALA A 39 -4.23 -18.70 5.75
CA ALA A 39 -5.44 -19.26 5.19
C ALA A 39 -5.15 -20.69 4.72
N ASP A 40 -5.98 -21.66 5.11
CA ASP A 40 -5.96 -23.01 4.57
C ASP A 40 -6.72 -23.12 3.23
N ALA A 41 -6.87 -24.35 2.73
CA ALA A 41 -7.57 -24.63 1.48
C ALA A 41 -9.07 -24.28 1.55
N GLU A 42 -9.66 -24.44 2.74
CA GLU A 42 -11.05 -24.16 3.09
C GLU A 42 -11.30 -22.68 3.42
N ARG A 43 -10.25 -21.84 3.35
CA ARG A 43 -10.25 -20.40 3.69
C ARG A 43 -10.47 -20.11 5.18
N GLN A 44 -10.27 -21.09 6.06
CA GLN A 44 -10.23 -20.85 7.49
C GLN A 44 -8.97 -20.05 7.83
N LEU A 45 -9.15 -19.01 8.64
CA LEU A 45 -8.09 -18.09 9.00
C LEU A 45 -7.53 -18.43 10.38
N THR A 46 -6.22 -18.67 10.44
CA THR A 46 -5.47 -18.84 11.68
C THR A 46 -4.55 -17.64 11.87
N LEU A 47 -4.67 -16.97 13.02
CA LEU A 47 -3.77 -15.88 13.38
C LEU A 47 -2.44 -16.46 13.86
N LEU A 48 -1.35 -16.06 13.22
CA LEU A 48 0.00 -16.52 13.57
C LEU A 48 0.79 -15.49 14.38
N ALA A 49 0.56 -14.20 14.15
CA ALA A 49 1.20 -13.13 14.90
C ALA A 49 0.33 -11.88 14.93
N LYS A 50 0.32 -11.20 16.07
CA LYS A 50 -0.37 -9.93 16.30
C LYS A 50 0.53 -8.73 15.97
N PRO A 51 -0.05 -7.53 15.79
CA PRO A 51 0.72 -6.29 15.76
C PRO A 51 1.66 -6.21 16.97
N GLY A 52 2.91 -5.82 16.72
CA GLY A 52 3.99 -5.76 17.70
C GLY A 52 4.82 -7.04 17.84
N GLU A 53 4.33 -8.19 17.37
CA GLU A 53 5.06 -9.47 17.43
C GLU A 53 5.89 -9.74 16.15
N LEU A 54 5.65 -8.96 15.09
CA LEU A 54 6.31 -9.09 13.80
C LEU A 54 7.49 -8.13 13.65
N SER A 55 8.61 -8.70 13.19
CA SER A 55 9.83 -8.02 12.78
C SER A 55 10.37 -8.72 11.53
N THR A 56 11.33 -8.10 10.85
CA THR A 56 12.02 -8.73 9.71
C THR A 56 12.64 -10.09 10.08
N ALA A 57 13.21 -10.19 11.28
CA ALA A 57 13.80 -11.42 11.81
C ALA A 57 12.73 -12.48 12.14
N SER A 58 11.65 -12.11 12.84
CA SER A 58 10.60 -13.07 13.21
C SER A 58 9.78 -13.52 11.99
N LEU A 59 9.54 -12.64 11.01
CA LEU A 59 8.87 -12.98 9.76
C LEU A 59 9.63 -14.06 8.99
N ALA A 60 10.96 -14.02 9.04
CA ALA A 60 11.83 -15.00 8.37
C ALA A 60 11.73 -16.42 8.95
N ASN A 61 11.03 -16.63 10.07
CA ASN A 61 10.76 -17.96 10.64
C ASN A 61 9.55 -18.64 9.97
N PHE A 62 8.66 -17.89 9.31
CA PHE A 62 7.45 -18.41 8.67
C PHE A 62 7.71 -18.85 7.20
N ARG A 63 8.73 -19.69 6.99
CA ARG A 63 9.15 -20.12 5.64
C ARG A 63 8.37 -21.30 5.08
N ALA A 64 8.00 -22.23 5.96
CA ALA A 64 7.30 -23.45 5.58
C ALA A 64 5.80 -23.17 5.60
N VAL A 65 5.21 -23.04 4.40
CA VAL A 65 3.76 -22.95 4.23
C VAL A 65 3.28 -24.32 3.73
N PRO A 66 2.36 -25.00 4.42
CA PRO A 66 1.80 -26.26 3.95
C PRO A 66 1.18 -26.12 2.56
N GLN A 67 1.07 -27.22 1.81
CA GLN A 67 0.42 -27.19 0.50
C GLN A 67 -1.00 -26.63 0.60
N HIS A 68 -1.40 -25.84 -0.38
CA HIS A 68 -2.69 -25.15 -0.45
C HIS A 68 -2.96 -24.13 0.68
N HIS A 69 -1.98 -23.84 1.54
CA HIS A 69 -2.06 -22.75 2.50
C HIS A 69 -1.41 -21.49 1.94
N ARG A 70 -1.83 -20.32 2.43
CA ARG A 70 -1.23 -19.04 2.09
C ARG A 70 -1.03 -18.18 3.33
N LEU A 71 0.13 -17.53 3.39
CA LEU A 71 0.41 -16.50 4.38
C LEU A 71 0.12 -15.13 3.78
N PHE A 72 -0.50 -14.26 4.56
CA PHE A 72 -0.67 -12.87 4.17
C PHE A 72 -0.57 -11.95 5.38
N LEU A 73 -0.07 -10.74 5.13
CA LEU A 73 -0.02 -9.66 6.11
C LEU A 73 -1.27 -8.80 5.97
N GLN A 74 -1.90 -8.50 7.09
CA GLN A 74 -3.03 -7.59 7.15
C GLN A 74 -2.63 -6.34 7.94
N PHE A 75 -2.43 -5.24 7.22
CA PHE A 75 -2.09 -3.93 7.79
C PHE A 75 -3.33 -3.19 8.33
N VAL A 76 -4.47 -3.32 7.64
CA VAL A 76 -5.74 -2.70 8.06
C VAL A 76 -6.68 -3.80 8.54
N GLU A 77 -7.01 -3.75 9.83
CA GLU A 77 -7.96 -4.67 10.44
C GLU A 77 -9.39 -4.40 9.99
N ALA A 78 -9.83 -3.13 10.05
CA ALA A 78 -11.16 -2.71 9.66
C ALA A 78 -11.13 -1.42 8.82
N PRO A 79 -12.06 -1.24 7.87
CA PRO A 79 -12.25 0.03 7.17
C PRO A 79 -12.62 1.14 8.16
N LEU A 80 -12.31 2.40 7.82
CA LEU A 80 -12.85 3.54 8.56
C LEU A 80 -14.39 3.52 8.55
N THR A 81 -14.97 3.99 9.65
CA THR A 81 -16.40 4.25 9.74
C THR A 81 -16.82 5.32 8.74
N ALA A 82 -18.10 5.39 8.38
CA ALA A 82 -18.59 6.41 7.43
C ALA A 82 -18.26 7.84 7.87
N ILE A 83 -18.34 8.12 9.18
CA ILE A 83 -18.05 9.44 9.75
C ILE A 83 -16.56 9.75 9.65
N ASP A 84 -15.70 8.81 10.03
CA ASP A 84 -14.25 9.02 9.98
C ASP A 84 -13.74 9.10 8.54
N TYR A 85 -14.37 8.38 7.62
CA TYR A 85 -14.11 8.51 6.20
C TYR A 85 -14.48 9.89 5.67
N GLN A 86 -15.63 10.46 6.06
CA GLN A 86 -15.99 11.84 5.70
C GLN A 86 -15.02 12.86 6.27
N ARG A 87 -14.61 12.70 7.54
CA ARG A 87 -13.57 13.56 8.14
C ARG A 87 -12.26 13.47 7.36
N TRP A 88 -11.85 12.28 6.96
CA TRP A 88 -10.68 12.03 6.14
C TRP A 88 -10.78 12.69 4.75
N LEU A 89 -11.95 12.67 4.12
CA LEU A 89 -12.19 13.38 2.84
C LEU A 89 -11.99 14.90 2.96
N HIS A 90 -12.33 15.49 4.10
CA HIS A 90 -12.30 16.93 4.33
C HIS A 90 -11.01 17.45 5.00
N GLN A 91 -9.96 16.63 5.10
CA GLN A 91 -8.68 17.08 5.68
C GLN A 91 -8.01 18.14 4.78
N PRO A 92 -7.53 19.27 5.35
CA PRO A 92 -6.97 20.37 4.58
C PRO A 92 -5.64 20.01 3.88
N ASP A 93 -4.84 19.14 4.47
CA ASP A 93 -3.53 18.72 3.93
C ASP A 93 -3.65 17.68 2.82
N ARG A 94 -4.87 17.26 2.46
CA ARG A 94 -5.06 16.30 1.40
C ARG A 94 -4.93 17.00 0.05
N SER A 95 -3.91 16.58 -0.71
CA SER A 95 -3.76 16.93 -2.11
C SER A 95 -4.93 16.38 -2.92
N VAL A 96 -5.89 17.24 -3.24
CA VAL A 96 -6.96 16.92 -4.18
C VAL A 96 -6.33 16.84 -5.56
N LEU A 97 -6.39 15.67 -6.20
CA LEU A 97 -6.11 15.55 -7.62
C LEU A 97 -7.07 16.50 -8.33
N GLN A 98 -6.53 17.62 -8.81
CA GLN A 98 -7.28 18.51 -9.67
C GLN A 98 -7.50 17.75 -10.97
N ASN A 99 -8.64 17.08 -11.07
CA ASN A 99 -9.09 16.55 -12.35
C ASN A 99 -9.34 17.78 -13.22
N PRO A 100 -8.53 18.05 -14.27
CA PRO A 100 -8.86 19.12 -15.18
C PRO A 100 -10.25 18.79 -15.71
N ASN A 101 -11.20 19.69 -15.46
CA ASN A 101 -12.62 19.49 -15.68
C ASN A 101 -12.91 18.89 -17.07
N ARG A 102 -12.95 17.56 -17.18
CA ARG A 102 -13.37 16.85 -18.39
C ARG A 102 -14.81 17.22 -18.76
N LEU A 103 -15.57 17.66 -17.76
CA LEU A 103 -16.97 18.05 -17.84
C LEU A 103 -17.23 19.46 -18.40
N GLN A 104 -16.20 20.30 -18.57
CA GLN A 104 -16.37 21.62 -19.22
C GLN A 104 -16.35 21.56 -20.76
N ARG A 105 -15.99 20.41 -21.36
CA ARG A 105 -15.88 20.25 -22.82
C ARG A 105 -16.94 19.35 -23.46
N LEU A 106 -17.89 18.82 -22.69
CA LEU A 106 -18.87 17.84 -23.18
C LEU A 106 -20.31 18.29 -22.88
N GLY A 107 -21.22 18.00 -23.82
CA GLY A 107 -22.64 18.39 -23.77
C GLY A 107 -23.43 17.71 -22.65
N LEU A 108 -24.60 18.26 -22.31
CA LEU A 108 -25.39 17.85 -21.13
C LEU A 108 -25.71 16.34 -21.07
N ALA A 109 -25.91 15.69 -22.23
CA ALA A 109 -26.26 14.27 -22.31
C ALA A 109 -25.14 13.33 -21.83
N THR A 110 -23.87 13.67 -22.06
CA THR A 110 -22.75 12.84 -21.58
C THR A 110 -22.59 12.95 -20.07
N ARG A 111 -22.96 14.08 -19.45
CA ARG A 111 -22.95 14.24 -17.98
C ARG A 111 -23.94 13.31 -17.29
N VAL A 112 -25.10 13.10 -17.90
CA VAL A 112 -26.12 12.18 -17.37
C VAL A 112 -25.64 10.73 -17.47
N LEU A 113 -24.98 10.38 -18.58
CA LEU A 113 -24.40 9.04 -18.76
C LEU A 113 -23.23 8.78 -17.79
N ASP A 114 -22.35 9.75 -17.58
CA ASP A 114 -21.27 9.65 -16.58
C ASP A 114 -21.86 9.46 -15.17
N GLY A 115 -22.90 10.22 -14.82
CA GLY A 115 -23.60 10.06 -13.54
C GLY A 115 -24.25 8.68 -13.37
N LEU A 116 -24.85 8.13 -14.45
CA LEU A 116 -25.39 6.77 -14.45
C LEU A 116 -24.28 5.71 -14.34
N PHE A 117 -23.12 5.94 -14.93
CA PHE A 117 -21.96 5.05 -14.81
C PHE A 117 -21.40 5.06 -13.39
N ASP A 118 -21.25 6.23 -12.77
CA ASP A 118 -20.86 6.35 -11.36
C ASP A 118 -21.88 5.71 -10.41
N LEU A 119 -23.17 5.83 -10.72
CA LEU A 119 -24.24 5.14 -9.99
C LEU A 119 -24.14 3.62 -10.18
N SER A 120 -23.79 3.15 -11.38
CA SER A 120 -23.57 1.73 -11.64
C SER A 120 -22.37 1.18 -10.85
N LEU A 121 -21.36 2.00 -10.58
CA LEU A 121 -20.23 1.65 -9.72
C LEU A 121 -20.61 1.57 -8.25
N LEU A 122 -21.62 2.34 -7.79
CA LEU A 122 -22.19 2.17 -6.45
C LEU A 122 -22.90 0.82 -6.31
N VAL A 123 -23.62 0.37 -7.36
CA VAL A 123 -24.30 -0.93 -7.39
C VAL A 123 -23.31 -2.11 -7.51
N ARG A 124 -22.19 -1.93 -8.21
CA ARG A 124 -21.18 -2.98 -8.46
C ARG A 124 -20.31 -3.33 -7.22
N GLY A 125 -20.54 -2.68 -6.09
CA GLY A 125 -19.68 -2.80 -4.92
C GLY A 125 -18.45 -1.93 -5.10
N ARG A 126 -18.52 -0.70 -4.59
CA ARG A 126 -17.37 0.19 -4.52
C ARG A 126 -16.35 -0.45 -3.59
N VAL A 127 -15.09 -0.61 -4.03
CA VAL A 127 -13.98 -0.97 -3.12
C VAL A 127 -14.08 0.02 -1.96
N PRO A 128 -14.30 -0.43 -0.72
CA PRO A 128 -14.68 0.47 0.36
C PRO A 128 -13.52 1.42 0.59
N GLY A 129 -13.68 2.69 0.16
CA GLY A 129 -12.63 3.71 0.30
C GLY A 129 -12.17 3.90 1.74
N GLY A 130 -12.97 3.44 2.71
CA GLY A 130 -12.61 3.34 4.12
C GLY A 130 -11.38 2.47 4.41
N THR A 131 -11.07 1.44 3.62
CA THR A 131 -9.84 0.64 3.82
C THR A 131 -8.60 1.40 3.38
N THR A 132 -8.65 2.08 2.23
CA THR A 132 -7.56 2.96 1.78
C THR A 132 -7.34 4.11 2.76
N ALA A 133 -8.42 4.74 3.24
CA ALA A 133 -8.33 5.81 4.22
C ALA A 133 -7.75 5.31 5.56
N ALA A 134 -8.17 4.13 6.02
CA ALA A 134 -7.60 3.52 7.22
C ALA A 134 -6.10 3.21 7.05
N ALA A 135 -5.70 2.71 5.88
CA ALA A 135 -4.30 2.47 5.55
C ALA A 135 -3.49 3.77 5.56
N GLU A 136 -4.01 4.85 4.97
CA GLU A 136 -3.31 6.14 4.98
C GLU A 136 -3.18 6.70 6.40
N VAL A 137 -4.22 6.62 7.23
CA VAL A 137 -4.16 7.08 8.63
C VAL A 137 -3.07 6.33 9.40
N GLN A 138 -3.01 5.01 9.26
CA GLN A 138 -1.95 4.21 9.88
C GLN A 138 -0.57 4.52 9.29
N TYR A 139 -0.48 4.72 7.98
CA TYR A 139 0.77 5.09 7.31
C TYR A 139 1.29 6.44 7.78
N ARG A 140 0.43 7.46 7.91
CA ARG A 140 0.82 8.77 8.46
C ARG A 140 1.29 8.67 9.90
N ALA A 141 0.64 7.85 10.73
CA ALA A 141 1.08 7.60 12.10
C ALA A 141 2.49 6.97 12.12
N MET A 142 2.73 5.98 11.26
CA MET A 142 4.06 5.36 11.10
C MET A 142 5.10 6.37 10.58
N GLN A 143 4.74 7.23 9.62
CA GLN A 143 5.65 8.24 9.09
C GLN A 143 5.97 9.34 10.13
N ALA A 144 5.06 9.62 11.05
CA ALA A 144 5.32 10.54 12.17
C ALA A 144 6.34 9.96 13.18
N GLU A 145 6.37 8.64 13.35
CA GLU A 145 7.35 7.94 14.18
C GLU A 145 8.72 7.79 13.47
N ASP A 146 8.72 7.45 12.18
CA ASP A 146 9.92 7.39 11.34
C ASP A 146 9.72 8.17 10.03
N PRO A 147 10.25 9.40 9.93
CA PRO A 147 10.06 10.25 8.75
C PRO A 147 10.97 9.88 7.58
N ARG A 148 11.82 8.85 7.70
CA ARG A 148 12.78 8.46 6.66
C ARG A 148 12.04 7.84 5.47
N ARG A 149 12.45 8.25 4.26
CA ARG A 149 12.04 7.64 3.01
C ARG A 149 13.03 6.53 2.67
N VAL A 150 12.70 5.31 3.06
CA VAL A 150 13.60 4.16 2.95
C VAL A 150 13.17 3.29 1.79
N TYR A 151 14.15 2.87 0.99
CA TYR A 151 14.01 1.84 -0.02
C TYR A 151 15.09 0.78 0.23
N TYR A 152 14.91 -0.41 -0.33
CA TYR A 152 15.85 -1.52 -0.18
C TYR A 152 16.47 -1.86 -1.52
N GLY A 153 17.77 -2.19 -1.52
CA GLY A 153 18.51 -2.57 -2.71
C GLY A 153 19.21 -3.91 -2.51
N ARG A 154 19.28 -4.73 -3.56
CA ARG A 154 20.16 -5.90 -3.60
C ARG A 154 20.83 -6.05 -4.95
N VAL A 155 22.04 -6.60 -4.95
CA VAL A 155 22.79 -6.96 -6.15
C VAL A 155 22.70 -8.47 -6.35
N VAL A 156 22.24 -8.88 -7.53
CA VAL A 156 22.18 -10.30 -7.92
C VAL A 156 23.15 -10.52 -9.07
N ARG A 157 23.99 -11.56 -8.96
CA ARG A 157 24.95 -11.93 -10.00
C ARG A 157 24.63 -13.34 -10.46
N ASP A 158 24.18 -13.47 -11.70
CA ASP A 158 23.80 -14.76 -12.27
C ASP A 158 23.99 -14.77 -13.79
N GLY A 159 24.45 -15.90 -14.34
CA GLY A 159 24.64 -16.08 -15.79
C GLY A 159 25.56 -15.06 -16.47
N GLY A 160 26.50 -14.45 -15.73
CA GLY A 160 27.37 -13.37 -16.24
C GLY A 160 26.75 -11.97 -16.21
N TYR A 161 25.50 -11.84 -15.76
CA TYR A 161 24.80 -10.57 -15.58
C TYR A 161 24.96 -10.05 -14.14
N ILE A 162 24.95 -8.73 -14.01
CA ILE A 162 24.80 -8.03 -12.73
C ILE A 162 23.46 -7.31 -12.76
N VAL A 163 22.55 -7.70 -11.87
CA VAL A 163 21.21 -7.11 -11.74
C VAL A 163 21.16 -6.29 -10.45
N LEU A 164 20.88 -5.00 -10.59
CA LEU A 164 20.60 -4.10 -9.47
C LEU A 164 19.10 -4.08 -9.25
N HIS A 165 18.64 -4.60 -8.12
CA HIS A 165 17.22 -4.72 -7.79
C HIS A 165 16.87 -3.77 -6.64
N TYR A 166 16.01 -2.79 -6.93
CA TYR A 166 15.53 -1.81 -5.97
C TYR A 166 14.05 -2.08 -5.64
N LEU A 167 13.71 -1.98 -4.36
CA LEU A 167 12.36 -2.11 -3.83
C LEU A 167 11.99 -0.81 -3.11
N PHE A 168 11.00 -0.10 -3.66
CA PHE A 168 10.46 1.16 -3.18
C PHE A 168 9.13 0.95 -2.44
#